data_AF-A0A1J4K277-F1
#
_entry.id   AF-A0A1J4K277-F1
#
_cell.length_a   1.000
_cell.length_b   1.000
_cell.length_c   1.000
_cell.angle_alpha   90.00
_cell.angle_beta   90.00
_cell.angle_gamma   90.00
#
_symmetry.space_group_name_H-M   'P 1'
#
loop_
_entity.id
_entity.type
_entity.pdbx_description
1 polymer ?
#
loop_
_entity_poly.entity_id
_entity_poly.type
_entity_poly.pdbx_seq_one_letter_code
_entity_poly.pdbx_strand_id
1 'polypeptide(L)'
;MAGIAAVISQINQQKEIAEEENHRYKQLLSIQDALIDKQRAALAEIAKTSQELQAVEEKRNQLKNQLSSQKSKLLIAASESSDLQTLIEQTVGADNSSPMTTSPVALKCVEDIQKAVFSLTEAALKEDNLSIPAENMSDVILTVSEIIQNAISSGAAKETTEDTVRRQSFVISSLVPPPPESE
;
A
#
# COMPACT_ATOMS: atom_id res chain seq x y z
N MET A 1 21.69 43.33 84.78
CA MET A 1 22.53 43.09 83.58
C MET A 1 22.42 41.66 83.04
N ALA A 2 22.24 40.61 83.86
CA ALA A 2 22.10 39.22 83.37
C ALA A 2 20.86 38.95 82.47
N GLY A 3 19.72 39.62 82.74
CA GLY A 3 18.49 39.42 81.95
C GLY A 3 18.56 39.91 80.51
N ILE A 4 19.33 40.97 80.23
CA ILE A 4 19.47 41.52 78.86
C ILE A 4 20.33 40.60 78.00
N ALA A 5 21.41 40.04 78.56
CA ALA A 5 22.27 39.08 77.85
C ALA A 5 21.51 37.80 77.47
N ALA A 6 20.64 37.29 78.35
CA ALA A 6 19.79 36.14 78.06
C ALA A 6 18.79 36.43 76.92
N VAL A 7 18.16 37.62 76.92
CA VAL A 7 17.26 38.04 75.83
C VAL A 7 18.00 38.19 74.50
N ILE A 8 19.20 38.78 74.50
CA ILE A 8 20.03 38.90 73.28
C ILE A 8 20.42 37.51 72.74
N SER A 9 20.78 36.58 73.62
CA SER A 9 21.08 35.20 73.22
C SER A 9 19.87 34.51 72.57
N GLN A 10 18.67 34.71 73.12
CA GLN A 10 17.44 34.14 72.59
C GLN A 10 17.07 34.75 71.22
N ILE A 11 17.26 36.06 71.05
CA ILE A 11 17.04 36.74 69.76
C ILE A 11 17.99 36.19 68.69
N ASN A 12 19.27 36.01 69.02
CA ASN A 12 20.24 35.46 68.08
C ASN A 12 19.90 34.02 67.68
N GLN A 13 19.47 33.20 68.64
CA GLN A 13 19.05 31.83 68.36
C GLN A 13 17.80 31.78 67.45
N GLN A 14 16.80 32.64 67.71
CA GLN A 14 15.62 32.74 66.84
C GLN A 14 15.97 33.24 65.44
N LYS A 15 16.91 34.17 65.33
CA LYS A 15 17.40 34.66 64.04
C LYS A 15 18.06 33.54 63.23
N GLU A 16 18.91 32.74 63.86
CA GLU A 16 19.59 31.62 63.21
C GLU A 16 18.58 30.56 62.71
N ILE A 17 17.59 30.22 63.52
CA ILE A 17 16.49 29.32 63.13
C ILE A 17 15.72 29.90 61.93
N ALA A 18 15.37 31.19 61.97
CA ALA A 18 14.64 31.83 60.88
C ALA A 18 15.46 31.90 59.58
N GLU A 19 16.78 32.09 59.67
CA GLU A 19 17.69 32.06 58.52
C GLU A 19 17.79 30.66 57.91
N GLU A 20 17.87 29.61 58.74
CA GLU A 20 17.87 28.21 58.28
C GLU A 20 16.54 27.84 57.61
N GLU A 21 15.41 28.22 58.21
CA GLU A 21 14.08 28.01 57.62
C GLU A 21 13.94 28.74 56.28
N ASN A 22 14.37 30.01 56.20
CA ASN A 22 14.33 30.77 54.95
C ASN A 22 15.17 30.10 53.86
N HIS A 23 16.34 29.56 54.22
CA HIS A 23 17.19 28.84 53.28
C HIS A 23 16.49 27.57 52.77
N ARG A 24 15.86 26.78 53.65
CA ARG A 24 15.08 25.60 53.26
C ARG A 24 13.90 25.95 52.36
N TYR A 25 13.18 27.04 52.66
CA TYR A 25 12.08 27.50 51.81
C TYR A 25 12.55 27.89 50.40
N LYS A 26 13.69 28.56 50.28
CA LYS A 26 14.29 28.89 48.97
C LYS A 26 14.67 27.64 48.17
N GLN A 27 15.25 26.63 48.83
CA GLN A 27 15.55 25.35 48.19
C GLN A 27 14.26 24.67 47.72
N LEU A 28 13.22 24.65 48.55
CA LEU A 28 11.94 24.02 48.22
C LEU A 28 11.25 24.71 47.04
N LEU A 29 11.29 26.04 46.99
CA LEU A 29 10.82 26.83 45.84
C LEU A 29 11.56 26.44 44.56
N SER A 30 12.89 26.38 44.61
CA SER A 30 13.69 25.99 43.44
C SER A 30 13.38 24.57 42.95
N ILE A 31 13.16 23.63 43.87
CA ILE A 31 12.74 22.26 43.53
C ILE A 31 11.35 22.26 42.90
N GLN A 32 10.43 23.07 43.43
CA GLN A 32 9.07 23.17 42.91
C GLN A 32 9.04 23.76 41.50
N ASP A 33 9.82 24.80 41.23
CA ASP A 33 9.94 25.40 39.90
C ASP A 33 10.49 24.39 38.89
N ALA A 34 11.56 23.66 39.27
CA ALA A 34 12.12 22.61 38.42
C ALA A 34 11.13 21.46 38.16
N LEU A 35 10.27 21.13 39.13
CA LEU A 35 9.22 20.13 38.96
C LEU A 35 8.12 20.62 38.01
N ILE A 36 7.70 21.88 38.13
CA ILE A 36 6.70 22.51 37.25
C ILE A 36 7.20 22.49 35.80
N ASP A 37 8.46 22.84 35.57
CA ASP A 37 9.04 22.83 34.23
C ASP A 37 9.10 21.42 33.63
N LYS A 38 9.47 20.41 34.43
CA LYS A 38 9.40 19.01 34.00
C LYS A 38 7.98 18.56 33.67
N GLN A 39 7.00 18.95 34.48
CA GLN A 39 5.59 18.62 34.23
C GLN A 39 5.07 19.27 32.95
N ARG A 40 5.45 20.53 32.68
CA ARG A 40 5.11 21.23 31.44
C ARG A 40 5.72 20.55 30.22
N ALA A 41 6.99 20.16 30.29
CA ALA A 41 7.66 19.43 29.22
C ALA A 41 6.97 18.08 28.95
N ALA A 42 6.65 17.31 29.99
CA ALA A 42 5.94 16.04 29.86
C ALA A 42 4.54 16.22 29.25
N LEU A 43 3.79 17.25 29.66
CA LEU A 43 2.48 17.56 29.07
C LEU A 43 2.59 17.91 27.57
N ALA A 44 3.64 18.62 27.16
CA ALA A 44 3.88 18.92 25.75
C ALA A 44 4.19 17.65 24.95
N GLU A 45 5.01 16.73 25.48
CA GLU A 45 5.27 15.43 24.85
C GLU A 45 4.02 14.56 24.74
N ILE A 46 3.19 14.53 25.80
CA ILE A 46 1.91 13.80 25.78
C ILE A 46 1.00 14.38 24.69
N ALA A 47 0.86 15.71 24.63
CA ALA A 47 0.02 16.35 23.62
C ALA A 47 0.49 16.03 22.19
N LYS A 48 1.81 16.07 21.95
CA LYS A 48 2.40 15.66 20.67
C LYS A 48 2.10 14.19 20.34
N THR A 49 2.32 13.30 21.30
CA THR A 49 2.07 11.86 21.13
C THR A 49 0.60 11.58 20.84
N SER A 50 -0.33 12.29 21.51
CA SER A 50 -1.77 12.17 21.24
C SER A 50 -2.15 12.62 19.84
N GLN A 51 -1.55 13.70 19.32
CA GLN A 51 -1.76 14.13 17.93
C GLN A 51 -1.24 13.10 16.92
N GLU A 52 -0.05 12.55 17.15
CA GLU A 52 0.50 11.49 16.29
C GLU A 52 -0.40 10.26 16.29
N LEU A 53 -0.91 9.85 17.47
CA LEU A 53 -1.85 8.73 17.59
C LEU A 53 -3.16 8.99 16.83
N GLN A 54 -3.70 10.21 16.93
CA GLN A 54 -4.90 10.60 16.18
C GLN A 54 -4.67 10.50 14.65
N ALA A 55 -3.53 11.00 14.16
CA ALA A 55 -3.18 10.91 12.74
C ALA A 55 -3.06 9.45 12.27
N VAL A 56 -2.49 8.57 13.11
CA VAL A 56 -2.42 7.12 12.83
C VAL A 56 -3.83 6.51 12.76
N GLU A 57 -4.73 6.88 13.66
CA GLU A 57 -6.10 6.37 13.67
C GLU A 57 -6.91 6.85 12.45
N GLU A 58 -6.73 8.09 12.03
CA GLU A 58 -7.32 8.62 10.79
C GLU A 58 -6.83 7.84 9.56
N LYS A 59 -5.52 7.59 9.46
CA LYS A 59 -4.93 6.78 8.38
C LYS A 59 -5.46 5.35 8.40
N ARG A 60 -5.59 4.74 9.58
CA ARG A 60 -6.19 3.40 9.76
C ARG A 60 -7.62 3.36 9.24
N ASN A 61 -8.43 4.38 9.55
CA ASN A 61 -9.81 4.45 9.08
C ASN A 61 -9.90 4.63 7.56
N GLN A 62 -9.02 5.44 6.96
CA GLN A 62 -8.92 5.57 5.50
C GLN A 62 -8.58 4.23 4.83
N LEU A 63 -7.55 3.54 5.33
CA LEU A 63 -7.15 2.22 4.83
C LEU A 63 -8.28 1.19 4.96
N LYS A 64 -8.99 1.19 6.09
CA LYS A 64 -10.15 0.31 6.29
C LYS A 64 -11.26 0.55 5.26
N ASN A 65 -11.54 1.82 4.93
CA ASN A 65 -12.53 2.17 3.92
C ASN A 65 -12.07 1.75 2.50
N GLN A 66 -10.80 1.96 2.18
CA GLN A 66 -10.20 1.51 0.91
C GLN A 66 -10.28 -0.02 0.77
N LEU A 67 -9.89 -0.75 1.82
CA LEU A 67 -9.94 -2.21 1.84
C LEU A 67 -11.38 -2.72 1.70
N SER A 68 -12.35 -2.08 2.36
CA SER A 68 -13.76 -2.42 2.19
C SER A 68 -14.24 -2.21 0.77
N SER A 69 -13.84 -1.12 0.11
CA SER A 69 -14.17 -0.84 -1.29
C SER A 69 -13.54 -1.89 -2.23
N GLN A 70 -12.27 -2.22 -2.04
CA GLN A 70 -11.59 -3.25 -2.81
C GLN A 70 -12.22 -4.62 -2.62
N LYS A 71 -12.61 -4.98 -1.38
CA LYS A 71 -13.36 -6.22 -1.10
C LYS A 71 -14.67 -6.27 -1.88
N SER A 72 -15.44 -5.18 -1.91
CA SER A 72 -16.68 -5.11 -2.69
C SER A 72 -16.41 -5.28 -4.20
N LYS A 73 -15.40 -4.59 -4.74
CA LYS A 73 -15.01 -4.73 -6.15
C LYS A 73 -14.58 -6.16 -6.49
N LEU A 74 -13.82 -6.81 -5.60
CA LEU A 74 -13.38 -8.18 -5.78
C LEU A 74 -14.56 -9.17 -5.76
N LEU A 75 -15.53 -8.97 -4.86
CA LEU A 75 -16.74 -9.79 -4.83
C LEU A 75 -17.57 -9.65 -6.11
N ILE A 76 -17.68 -8.43 -6.64
CA ILE A 76 -18.33 -8.17 -7.94
C ILE A 76 -17.58 -8.89 -9.05
N ALA A 77 -16.25 -8.71 -9.16
CA ALA A 77 -15.43 -9.36 -10.18
C ALA A 77 -15.45 -10.90 -10.06
N ALA A 78 -15.50 -11.45 -8.84
CA ALA A 78 -15.64 -12.89 -8.63
C ALA A 78 -17.01 -13.41 -9.08
N SER A 79 -18.08 -12.64 -8.85
CA SER A 79 -19.41 -12.96 -9.37
C SER A 79 -19.43 -12.92 -10.89
N GLU A 80 -18.91 -11.85 -11.50
CA GLU A 80 -18.82 -11.69 -12.96
C GLU A 80 -17.98 -12.82 -13.57
N SER A 81 -16.88 -13.22 -12.94
CA SER A 81 -16.06 -14.35 -13.39
C SER A 81 -16.81 -15.68 -13.29
N SER A 82 -17.62 -15.89 -12.24
CA SER A 82 -18.45 -17.10 -12.11
C SER A 82 -19.55 -17.15 -13.17
N ASP A 83 -20.19 -16.01 -13.45
CA ASP A 83 -21.20 -15.90 -14.50
C ASP A 83 -20.58 -16.15 -15.88
N LEU A 84 -19.41 -15.57 -16.14
CA LEU A 84 -18.67 -15.74 -17.39
C LEU A 84 -18.17 -17.18 -17.54
N GLN A 85 -17.72 -17.83 -16.46
CA GLN A 85 -17.36 -19.24 -16.46
C GLN A 85 -18.57 -20.14 -16.74
N THR A 86 -19.73 -19.84 -16.16
CA THR A 86 -20.98 -20.56 -16.45
C THR A 86 -21.38 -20.40 -17.92
N LEU A 87 -21.19 -19.20 -18.48
CA LEU A 87 -21.46 -18.91 -19.88
C LEU A 87 -20.48 -19.63 -20.82
N ILE A 88 -19.20 -19.74 -20.45
CA ILE A 88 -18.22 -20.59 -21.14
C ILE A 88 -18.65 -22.06 -21.07
N GLU A 89 -18.99 -22.59 -19.90
CA GLU A 89 -19.44 -23.97 -19.73
C GLU A 89 -20.71 -24.28 -20.55
N GLN A 90 -21.66 -23.34 -20.61
CA GLN A 90 -22.86 -23.47 -21.45
C GLN A 90 -22.54 -23.38 -22.95
N THR A 91 -21.61 -22.52 -23.35
CA THR A 91 -21.23 -22.35 -24.77
C THR A 91 -20.39 -23.53 -25.26
N VAL A 92 -19.41 -23.98 -24.47
CA VAL A 92 -18.58 -25.17 -24.74
C VAL A 92 -19.40 -26.46 -24.60
N GLY A 93 -20.40 -26.48 -23.71
CA GLY A 93 -21.32 -27.62 -23.58
C GLY A 93 -22.37 -27.68 -24.70
N ALA A 94 -22.74 -26.55 -25.30
CA ALA A 94 -23.68 -26.47 -26.42
C ALA A 94 -23.02 -26.84 -27.77
N ASP A 95 -21.73 -26.55 -27.93
CA ASP A 95 -20.91 -27.03 -29.05
C ASP A 95 -19.99 -28.17 -28.59
N ASN A 96 -20.47 -29.42 -28.61
CA ASN A 96 -19.80 -30.51 -29.33
C ASN A 96 -20.16 -31.94 -28.86
N SER A 97 -21.02 -32.58 -29.65
CA SER A 97 -20.76 -33.90 -30.23
C SER A 97 -19.63 -33.82 -31.29
N SER A 98 -18.45 -33.37 -30.87
CA SER A 98 -17.22 -33.36 -31.68
C SER A 98 -16.00 -33.39 -30.75
N PRO A 99 -15.04 -34.30 -30.94
CA PRO A 99 -13.96 -34.48 -29.99
C PRO A 99 -13.04 -33.24 -30.03
N MET A 100 -12.98 -32.48 -28.93
CA MET A 100 -11.84 -31.59 -28.66
C MET A 100 -10.59 -32.46 -28.60
N THR A 101 -9.88 -32.52 -29.72
CA THR A 101 -8.50 -32.97 -29.74
C THR A 101 -7.67 -31.81 -29.19
N THR A 102 -7.34 -31.86 -27.90
CA THR A 102 -6.36 -30.95 -27.31
C THR A 102 -5.00 -31.24 -27.94
N SER A 103 -4.70 -30.55 -29.03
CA SER A 103 -3.40 -30.66 -29.71
C SER A 103 -2.29 -30.29 -28.71
N PRO A 104 -1.24 -31.13 -28.53
CA PRO A 104 -0.08 -30.81 -27.68
C PRO A 104 0.55 -29.44 -27.99
N VAL A 105 0.41 -28.98 -29.24
CA VAL A 105 0.88 -27.67 -29.71
C VAL A 105 0.06 -26.53 -29.12
N ALA A 106 -1.26 -26.69 -28.96
CA ALA A 106 -2.11 -25.68 -28.34
C ALA A 106 -1.78 -25.53 -26.85
N LEU A 107 -1.56 -26.63 -26.14
CA LEU A 107 -1.11 -26.61 -24.74
C LEU A 107 0.28 -25.96 -24.60
N LYS A 108 1.18 -26.21 -25.55
CA LYS A 108 2.51 -25.59 -25.56
C LYS A 108 2.43 -24.07 -25.78
N CYS A 109 1.56 -23.61 -26.68
CA CYS A 109 1.32 -22.18 -26.88
C CYS A 109 0.78 -21.49 -25.63
N VAL A 110 -0.15 -22.15 -24.91
CA VAL A 110 -0.68 -21.63 -23.64
C VAL A 110 0.43 -21.52 -22.59
N GLU A 111 1.29 -22.54 -22.49
CA GLU A 111 2.43 -22.54 -21.56
C GLU A 111 3.42 -21.40 -21.87
N ASP A 112 3.70 -21.14 -23.14
CA ASP A 112 4.66 -20.11 -23.55
C ASP A 112 4.08 -18.68 -23.35
N ILE A 113 2.78 -18.48 -23.60
CA ILE A 113 2.08 -17.23 -23.24
C ILE A 113 2.13 -17.02 -21.73
N GLN A 114 1.86 -18.08 -20.95
CA GLN A 114 1.89 -18.02 -19.50
C GLN A 114 3.29 -17.61 -18.99
N LYS A 115 4.36 -18.18 -19.54
CA LYS A 115 5.75 -17.79 -19.18
C LYS A 115 6.06 -16.32 -19.46
N ALA A 116 5.59 -15.78 -20.59
CA ALA A 116 5.78 -14.38 -20.93
C ALA A 116 5.11 -13.45 -19.90
N VAL A 117 3.85 -13.76 -19.52
CA VAL A 117 3.10 -12.99 -18.52
C VAL A 117 3.70 -13.11 -17.11
N PHE A 118 4.14 -14.31 -16.71
CA PHE A 118 4.79 -14.51 -15.41
C PHE A 118 6.11 -13.75 -15.31
N SER A 119 6.91 -13.74 -16.37
CA SER A 119 8.18 -13.00 -16.40
C SER A 119 7.96 -11.50 -16.20
N LEU A 120 6.91 -10.95 -16.82
CA LEU A 120 6.52 -9.55 -16.65
C LEU A 120 6.04 -9.25 -15.22
N THR A 121 5.25 -10.15 -14.65
CA THR A 121 4.74 -10.04 -13.28
C THR A 121 5.88 -10.09 -12.26
N GLU A 122 6.87 -10.96 -12.48
CA GLU A 122 8.06 -11.04 -11.64
C GLU A 122 8.93 -9.78 -11.76
N ALA A 123 9.06 -9.20 -12.96
CA ALA A 123 9.75 -7.93 -13.16
C ALA A 123 9.04 -6.79 -12.41
N ALA A 124 7.71 -6.72 -12.46
CA ALA A 124 6.92 -5.73 -11.72
C ALA A 124 7.08 -5.86 -10.20
N LEU A 125 7.10 -7.10 -9.69
CA LEU A 125 7.29 -7.38 -8.26
C LEU A 125 8.69 -7.03 -7.74
N LYS A 126 9.67 -6.91 -8.62
CA LYS A 126 11.04 -6.48 -8.28
C LYS A 126 11.19 -4.96 -8.20
N GLU A 127 10.24 -4.19 -8.73
CA GLU A 127 10.24 -2.73 -8.63
C GLU A 127 9.39 -2.25 -7.44
N ASP A 128 9.92 -1.32 -6.65
CA ASP A 128 9.27 -0.77 -5.44
C ASP A 128 7.92 -0.08 -5.71
N ASN A 129 7.68 0.31 -6.96
CA ASN A 129 6.48 1.03 -7.41
C ASN A 129 5.49 0.12 -8.16
N LEU A 130 5.76 -1.18 -8.29
CA LEU A 130 4.97 -2.13 -9.10
C LEU A 130 4.73 -1.65 -10.55
N SER A 131 5.65 -0.85 -11.08
CA SER A 131 5.58 -0.33 -12.45
C SER A 131 6.32 -1.26 -13.41
N ILE A 132 5.88 -1.25 -14.67
CA ILE A 132 6.52 -1.99 -15.75
C ILE A 132 6.81 -0.97 -16.86
N PRO A 133 8.06 -0.91 -17.37
CA PRO A 133 8.39 -0.12 -18.55
C PRO A 133 7.48 -0.48 -19.74
N ALA A 134 7.00 0.53 -20.47
CA ALA A 134 6.12 0.32 -21.62
C ALA A 134 6.74 -0.55 -22.72
N GLU A 135 8.08 -0.53 -22.83
CA GLU A 135 8.86 -1.40 -23.73
C GLU A 135 8.65 -2.89 -23.40
N ASN A 136 8.73 -3.26 -22.12
CA ASN A 136 8.54 -4.65 -21.68
C ASN A 136 7.10 -5.15 -21.93
N MET A 137 6.11 -4.27 -21.80
CA MET A 137 4.72 -4.60 -22.12
C MET A 137 4.53 -4.77 -23.64
N SER A 138 5.18 -3.92 -24.44
CA SER A 138 5.16 -3.99 -25.90
C SER A 138 5.77 -5.30 -26.41
N ASP A 139 6.90 -5.71 -25.81
CA ASP A 139 7.57 -6.97 -26.14
C ASP A 139 6.68 -8.19 -25.85
N VAL A 140 5.93 -8.19 -24.75
CA VAL A 140 4.98 -9.27 -24.43
C VAL A 140 3.85 -9.33 -25.46
N ILE A 141 3.28 -8.18 -25.83
CA ILE A 141 2.19 -8.11 -26.83
C ILE A 141 2.68 -8.67 -28.18
N LEU A 142 3.88 -8.29 -28.61
CA LEU A 142 4.50 -8.82 -29.83
C LEU A 142 4.76 -10.33 -29.74
N THR A 143 5.36 -10.78 -28.63
CA THR A 143 5.67 -12.20 -28.40
C THR A 143 4.42 -13.07 -28.42
N VAL A 144 3.34 -12.64 -27.75
CA VAL A 144 2.06 -13.36 -27.73
C VAL A 144 1.44 -13.39 -29.14
N SER A 145 1.49 -12.27 -29.87
CA SER A 145 1.00 -12.22 -31.25
C SER A 145 1.78 -13.17 -32.17
N GLU A 146 3.11 -13.27 -32.02
CA GLU A 146 3.93 -14.24 -32.76
C GLU A 146 3.60 -15.69 -32.42
N ILE A 147 3.40 -16.02 -31.13
CA ILE A 147 3.01 -17.38 -30.71
C ILE A 147 1.68 -17.77 -31.37
N ILE A 148 0.69 -16.88 -31.38
CA ILE A 148 -0.61 -17.10 -32.02
C ILE A 148 -0.43 -17.26 -33.54
N GLN A 149 0.34 -16.36 -34.17
CA GLN A 149 0.62 -16.40 -35.61
C GLN A 149 1.30 -17.72 -36.02
N ASN A 150 2.25 -18.20 -35.22
CA ASN A 150 2.96 -19.45 -35.45
C ASN A 150 2.05 -20.67 -35.31
N ALA A 151 1.15 -20.67 -34.32
CA ALA A 151 0.17 -21.73 -34.13
C ALA A 151 -0.83 -21.84 -35.30
N ILE A 152 -1.22 -20.69 -35.87
CA ILE A 152 -2.09 -20.64 -37.05
C ILE A 152 -1.33 -21.09 -38.30
N SER A 153 -0.11 -20.58 -38.49
CA SER A 153 0.72 -20.90 -39.66
C SER A 153 1.12 -22.37 -39.70
N SER A 154 1.30 -23.00 -38.54
CA SER A 154 1.55 -24.44 -38.43
C SER A 154 0.29 -25.30 -38.60
N GLY A 155 -0.87 -24.70 -38.80
CA GLY A 155 -2.16 -25.39 -38.90
C GLY A 155 -2.64 -26.02 -37.58
N ALA A 156 -2.02 -25.66 -36.45
CA ALA A 156 -2.38 -26.17 -35.14
C ALA A 156 -3.60 -25.46 -34.53
N ALA A 157 -3.88 -24.25 -35.00
CA ALA A 157 -5.07 -23.48 -34.68
C ALA A 157 -5.72 -22.93 -35.96
N LYS A 158 -7.03 -22.73 -35.94
CA LYS A 158 -7.76 -21.99 -36.97
C LYS A 158 -8.23 -20.68 -36.37
N GLU A 159 -7.86 -19.57 -37.00
CA GLU A 159 -8.33 -18.22 -36.66
C GLU A 159 -9.27 -17.76 -37.77
N THR A 160 -10.40 -17.13 -37.43
CA THR A 160 -11.27 -16.53 -38.45
C THR A 160 -10.62 -15.24 -38.98
N THR A 161 -11.06 -14.78 -40.15
CA THR A 161 -10.59 -13.49 -40.69
C THR A 161 -10.93 -12.32 -39.77
N GLU A 162 -12.07 -12.37 -39.07
CA GLU A 162 -12.47 -11.35 -38.10
C GLU A 162 -11.57 -11.36 -36.86
N ASP A 163 -11.24 -12.54 -36.32
CA ASP A 163 -10.33 -12.67 -35.18
C ASP A 163 -8.91 -12.19 -35.53
N THR A 164 -8.45 -12.50 -36.74
CA THR A 164 -7.16 -12.00 -37.26
C THR A 164 -7.14 -10.47 -37.28
N VAL A 165 -8.21 -9.84 -37.78
CA VAL A 165 -8.33 -8.37 -37.83
C VAL A 165 -8.38 -7.77 -36.43
N ARG A 166 -9.15 -8.38 -35.50
CA ARG A 166 -9.22 -7.91 -34.11
C ARG A 166 -7.87 -8.00 -33.42
N ARG A 167 -7.14 -9.11 -33.58
CA ARG A 167 -5.79 -9.29 -33.02
C ARG A 167 -4.80 -8.26 -33.57
N GLN A 168 -4.77 -8.08 -34.89
CA GLN A 168 -3.90 -7.09 -35.53
C GLN A 168 -4.25 -5.66 -35.10
N SER A 169 -5.54 -5.32 -35.02
CA SER A 169 -6.02 -4.03 -34.52
C SER A 169 -5.60 -3.78 -33.07
N PHE A 170 -5.72 -4.80 -32.22
CA PHE A 170 -5.29 -4.72 -30.82
C PHE A 170 -3.79 -4.47 -30.70
N VAL A 171 -2.96 -5.22 -31.45
CA VAL A 171 -1.50 -5.04 -31.50
C VAL A 171 -1.16 -3.62 -31.94
N ILE A 172 -1.79 -3.11 -33.00
CA ILE A 172 -1.56 -1.75 -33.49
C ILE A 172 -1.96 -0.73 -32.42
N SER A 173 -3.16 -0.83 -31.84
CA SER A 173 -3.66 0.12 -30.85
C SER A 173 -2.82 0.17 -29.57
N SER A 174 -2.17 -0.96 -29.23
CA SER A 174 -1.38 -1.08 -28.01
C SER A 174 0.08 -0.64 -28.20
N LEU A 175 0.57 -0.63 -29.45
CA LEU A 175 1.93 -0.20 -29.81
C LEU A 175 1.98 1.25 -30.34
N VAL A 176 0.84 1.80 -30.76
CA VAL A 176 0.74 3.20 -31.19
C VAL A 176 0.40 4.07 -29.98
N PRO A 177 1.28 4.99 -29.54
CA PRO A 177 0.95 5.91 -28.47
C PRO A 177 -0.26 6.76 -28.87
N PRO A 178 -1.18 7.08 -27.92
CA PRO A 178 -2.33 7.92 -28.22
C PRO A 178 -1.85 9.24 -28.85
N PRO A 179 -2.59 9.78 -29.83
CA PRO A 179 -2.25 11.09 -30.39
C PRO A 179 -2.18 12.10 -29.25
N PRO A 180 -1.17 13.00 -29.25
CA PRO A 180 -1.06 14.01 -28.19
C PRO A 180 -2.39 14.76 -28.13
N GLU A 181 -2.95 14.89 -26.93
CA GLU A 181 -4.14 15.70 -26.71
C GLU A 181 -3.84 17.10 -27.24
N SER A 182 -4.52 17.48 -28.33
CA SER A 182 -4.46 18.83 -28.87
C SER A 182 -5.03 19.78 -27.81
N GLU A 183 -4.18 20.65 -27.29
CA GLU A 183 -4.52 21.79 -26.42
C GLU A 183 -5.69 22.62 -26.94
#